data_AF-A0A8B9I4G7-F1
#
_entry.id   AF-A0A8B9I4G7-F1
#
_cell.length_a   1.000
_cell.length_b   1.000
_cell.length_c   1.000
_cell.angle_alpha   90.00
_cell.angle_beta   90.00
_cell.angle_gamma   90.00
#
_symmetry.space_group_name_H-M   'P 1'
#
loop_
_entity.id
_entity.type
_entity.pdbx_description
1 polymer ?
#
loop_
_entity_poly.entity_id
_entity_poly.type
_entity_poly.pdbx_seq_one_letter_code
_entity_poly.pdbx_strand_id
1 'polypeptide(L)'
;SAKPFQKAESDLDYIQHRLEFEIMKSLPDNPSAEVENPVTLLEELSVVKSRYKTLCMQLEKVSLEQRESMNGIRAALENTMKMVQTLQQHTGLQRLPLSEEEQTAAQQLTCQTVKEMESLVEEVIRPPSVSIPETINPE
;
A
#
# COMPACT_ATOMS: atom_id res chain seq x y z
N SER A 1 60.01 7.73 30.97
CA SER A 1 58.91 6.78 30.69
C SER A 1 59.29 5.41 31.19
N ALA A 2 58.35 4.57 31.67
CA ALA A 2 58.70 3.24 32.18
C ALA A 2 59.01 2.28 31.02
N LYS A 3 60.13 1.54 31.12
CA LYS A 3 60.63 0.58 30.11
C LYS A 3 59.57 -0.33 29.45
N PRO A 4 58.57 -0.90 30.16
CA PRO A 4 57.54 -1.71 29.52
C PRO A 4 56.69 -0.94 28.50
N PHE A 5 56.46 0.36 28.72
CA PHE A 5 55.72 1.19 27.77
C PHE A 5 56.52 1.46 26.49
N GLN A 6 57.83 1.70 26.60
CA GLN A 6 58.69 1.91 25.43
C GLN A 6 58.76 0.66 24.55
N LYS A 7 58.76 -0.53 25.16
CA LYS A 7 58.70 -1.79 24.41
C LYS A 7 57.35 -1.96 23.73
N ALA A 8 56.25 -1.71 24.44
CA ALA A 8 54.90 -1.82 23.87
C ALA A 8 54.68 -0.84 22.72
N GLU A 9 55.22 0.38 22.82
CA GLU A 9 55.22 1.39 21.76
C GLU A 9 55.98 0.90 20.52
N SER A 10 57.23 0.43 20.70
CA SER A 10 58.02 -0.12 19.60
C SER A 10 57.39 -1.39 18.97
N ASP A 11 56.74 -2.24 19.77
CA ASP A 11 56.04 -3.42 19.26
C ASP A 11 54.81 -3.02 18.41
N LEU A 12 54.08 -1.96 18.81
CA LEU A 12 52.95 -1.42 18.05
C LEU A 12 53.40 -0.80 16.73
N ASP A 13 54.49 -0.02 16.75
CA ASP A 13 55.08 0.58 15.55
C ASP A 13 55.49 -0.49 14.54
N TYR A 14 56.12 -1.58 15.02
CA TYR A 14 56.48 -2.70 14.17
C TYR A 14 55.26 -3.39 13.53
N ILE A 15 54.19 -3.60 14.31
CA ILE A 15 52.94 -4.18 13.80
C ILE A 15 52.33 -3.28 12.73
N GLN A 16 52.27 -1.96 12.98
CA GLN A 16 51.73 -0.99 12.02
C GLN A 16 52.50 -1.02 10.70
N HIS A 17 53.83 -0.92 10.74
CA HIS A 17 54.64 -0.92 9.52
C HIS A 17 54.55 -2.23 8.74
N ARG A 18 54.47 -3.36 9.43
CA ARG A 18 54.27 -4.66 8.77
C ARG A 18 52.92 -4.72 8.07
N LEU A 19 51.86 -4.21 8.68
CA LEU A 19 50.52 -4.17 8.08
C LEU A 19 50.47 -3.22 6.88
N GLU A 20 51.04 -2.02 6.99
CA GLU A 20 51.15 -1.06 5.88
C GLU A 20 51.86 -1.69 4.67
N PHE A 21 52.99 -2.36 4.90
CA PHE A 21 53.73 -3.05 3.86
C PHE A 21 52.91 -4.14 3.16
N GLU A 22 52.24 -5.01 3.93
CA GLU A 22 51.42 -6.09 3.35
C GLU A 22 50.20 -5.55 2.58
N ILE A 23 49.53 -4.49 3.08
CA ILE A 23 48.42 -3.84 2.38
C ILE A 23 48.90 -3.28 1.03
N MET A 24 50.00 -2.53 1.02
CA MET A 24 50.56 -1.96 -0.21
C MET A 24 50.98 -3.03 -1.21
N LYS A 25 51.56 -4.14 -0.73
CA LYS A 25 51.95 -5.28 -1.58
C LYS A 25 50.76 -6.04 -2.14
N SER A 26 49.62 -6.05 -1.44
CA SER A 26 48.40 -6.75 -1.86
C SER A 26 47.55 -5.97 -2.88
N LEU A 27 47.90 -4.71 -3.15
CA LEU A 27 47.18 -3.87 -4.11
C LEU A 27 47.36 -4.43 -5.53
N PRO A 28 46.30 -4.50 -6.35
CA PRO A 28 46.42 -4.99 -7.71
C PRO A 28 47.35 -4.12 -8.56
N ASP A 29 48.21 -4.75 -9.38
CA ASP A 29 49.14 -4.08 -10.30
C ASP A 29 48.43 -3.22 -11.35
N ASN A 30 47.14 -3.50 -11.61
CA ASN A 30 46.30 -2.72 -12.51
C ASN A 30 45.35 -1.81 -11.68
N PRO A 31 45.51 -0.47 -11.76
CA PRO A 31 44.65 0.47 -11.05
C PRO A 31 43.18 0.45 -11.54
N SER A 32 42.88 -0.23 -12.65
CA SER A 32 41.51 -0.42 -13.15
C SER A 32 40.78 -1.62 -12.54
N ALA A 33 41.46 -2.47 -11.75
CA ALA A 33 40.78 -3.43 -10.89
C ALA A 33 40.29 -2.67 -9.66
N GLU A 34 39.14 -2.01 -9.80
CA GLU A 34 38.51 -1.20 -8.75
C GLU A 34 38.29 -2.06 -7.49
N VAL A 35 39.21 -1.95 -6.52
CA VAL A 35 38.94 -2.40 -5.16
C VAL A 35 37.93 -1.42 -4.59
N GLU A 36 36.70 -1.90 -4.44
CA GLU A 36 35.60 -1.09 -3.96
C GLU A 36 35.94 -0.50 -2.59
N ASN A 37 36.03 0.83 -2.50
CA ASN A 37 36.41 1.50 -1.26
C ASN A 37 35.24 1.43 -0.27
N PRO A 38 35.40 0.79 0.91
CA PRO A 38 34.31 0.65 1.87
C PRO A 38 33.78 1.99 2.39
N VAL A 39 34.59 3.05 2.40
CA VAL A 39 34.14 4.39 2.79
C VAL A 39 33.18 4.96 1.74
N THR A 40 33.55 4.89 0.47
CA THR A 40 32.71 5.33 -0.65
C THR A 40 31.39 4.55 -0.70
N LEU A 41 31.45 3.23 -0.50
CA LEU A 41 30.26 2.39 -0.41
C LEU A 41 29.29 2.82 0.69
N LEU A 42 29.81 3.18 1.87
CA LEU A 42 28.98 3.63 2.99
C LEU A 42 28.28 4.97 2.68
N GLU A 43 28.96 5.86 1.97
CA GLU A 43 28.39 7.14 1.52
C GLU A 43 27.28 6.90 0.48
N GLU A 44 27.54 6.08 -0.52
CA GLU A 44 26.56 5.73 -1.55
C GLU A 44 25.33 5.03 -0.95
N LEU A 45 25.53 4.07 -0.05
CA LEU A 45 24.45 3.38 0.66
C LEU A 45 23.61 4.37 1.46
N SER A 46 24.24 5.35 2.10
CA SER A 46 23.53 6.41 2.85
C SER A 46 22.65 7.26 1.94
N VAL A 47 23.15 7.60 0.75
CA VAL A 47 22.37 8.32 -0.28
C VAL A 47 21.18 7.48 -0.75
N VAL A 48 21.40 6.21 -1.11
CA VAL A 48 20.34 5.30 -1.57
C VAL A 48 19.27 5.11 -0.49
N LYS A 49 19.68 4.92 0.77
CA LYS A 49 18.77 4.79 1.91
C LYS A 49 17.92 6.05 2.12
N SER A 50 18.51 7.23 1.97
CA SER A 50 17.79 8.50 2.06
C SER A 50 16.75 8.65 0.94
N ARG A 51 17.14 8.34 -0.30
CA ARG A 51 16.24 8.36 -1.47
C ARG A 51 15.08 7.38 -1.31
N TYR A 52 15.35 6.16 -0.88
CA TYR A 52 14.33 5.15 -0.61
C TYR A 52 13.31 5.65 0.41
N LYS A 53 13.77 6.16 1.57
CA LYS A 53 12.88 6.71 2.60
C LYS A 53 12.00 7.84 2.06
N THR A 54 12.57 8.72 1.25
CA THR A 54 11.83 9.82 0.63
C THR A 54 10.75 9.30 -0.30
N LEU A 55 11.07 8.31 -1.13
CA LEU A 55 10.12 7.71 -2.05
C LEU A 55 8.99 6.99 -1.30
N CYS A 56 9.28 6.28 -0.21
CA CYS A 56 8.27 5.66 0.64
C CYS A 56 7.29 6.69 1.21
N MET A 57 7.80 7.79 1.78
CA MET A 57 6.94 8.86 2.31
C MET A 57 6.07 9.49 1.23
N GLN A 58 6.62 9.71 0.03
CA GLN A 58 5.85 10.24 -1.10
C GLN A 58 4.75 9.27 -1.54
N LEU A 59 5.06 7.97 -1.63
CA LEU A 59 4.10 6.94 -2.00
C LEU A 59 2.97 6.83 -0.97
N GLU A 60 3.30 6.84 0.32
CA GLU A 60 2.30 6.84 1.41
C GLU A 60 1.36 8.04 1.31
N LYS A 61 1.92 9.22 1.08
CA LYS A 61 1.12 10.45 0.89
C LYS A 61 0.20 10.34 -0.32
N VAL A 62 0.71 9.93 -1.48
CA VAL A 62 -0.09 9.78 -2.70
C VAL A 62 -1.18 8.73 -2.51
N SER A 63 -0.87 7.60 -1.88
CA SER A 63 -1.84 6.55 -1.62
C SER A 63 -2.96 7.01 -0.68
N LEU A 64 -2.63 7.80 0.35
CA LEU A 64 -3.59 8.43 1.24
C LEU A 64 -4.52 9.37 0.46
N GLU A 65 -3.95 10.32 -0.29
CA GLU A 65 -4.71 11.30 -1.07
C GLU A 65 -5.58 10.63 -2.14
N GLN A 66 -5.08 9.59 -2.81
CA GLN A 66 -5.86 8.82 -3.78
C GLN A 66 -7.05 8.13 -3.12
N ARG A 67 -6.85 7.50 -1.96
CA ARG A 67 -7.93 6.84 -1.22
C ARG A 67 -8.98 7.84 -0.76
N GLU A 68 -8.56 8.98 -0.21
CA GLU A 68 -9.49 10.04 0.22
C GLU A 68 -10.26 10.63 -0.96
N SER A 69 -9.59 10.90 -2.08
CA SER A 69 -10.21 11.38 -3.31
C SER A 69 -11.25 10.39 -3.85
N MET A 70 -10.89 9.11 -3.96
CA MET A 70 -11.80 8.06 -4.43
C MET A 70 -13.01 7.89 -3.52
N ASN A 71 -12.83 7.98 -2.20
CA ASN A 71 -13.94 7.97 -1.24
C ASN A 71 -14.85 9.19 -1.42
N GLY A 72 -14.28 10.37 -1.67
CA GLY A 72 -15.02 11.59 -1.95
C GLY A 72 -15.85 11.50 -3.23
N ILE A 73 -15.24 11.02 -4.33
CA ILE A 73 -15.91 10.80 -5.61
C ILE A 73 -17.10 9.85 -5.45
N ARG A 74 -16.88 8.72 -4.78
CA ARG A 74 -17.93 7.74 -4.48
C ARG A 74 -19.09 8.35 -3.71
N ALA A 75 -18.80 9.04 -2.60
CA ALA A 75 -19.83 9.66 -1.77
C ALA A 75 -20.63 10.72 -2.54
N ALA A 76 -19.96 11.56 -3.33
CA ALA A 76 -20.62 12.56 -4.17
C ALA A 76 -21.53 11.91 -5.22
N LEU A 77 -21.06 10.84 -5.86
CA LEU A 77 -21.83 10.09 -6.85
C LEU A 77 -23.07 9.43 -6.23
N GLU A 78 -22.91 8.74 -5.10
CA GLU A 78 -24.03 8.11 -4.38
C GLU A 78 -25.07 9.13 -3.91
N ASN A 79 -24.64 10.27 -3.39
CA ASN A 79 -25.54 11.35 -2.98
C ASN A 79 -26.30 11.93 -4.18
N THR A 80 -25.60 12.16 -5.30
CA THR A 80 -26.22 12.67 -6.53
C THR A 80 -27.25 11.67 -7.07
N MET A 81 -26.92 10.37 -7.09
CA MET A 81 -27.86 9.32 -7.49
C MET A 81 -29.11 9.30 -6.60
N LYS A 82 -28.96 9.40 -5.28
CA LYS A 82 -30.09 9.49 -4.33
C LYS A 82 -30.95 10.73 -4.56
N MET A 83 -30.33 11.89 -4.82
CA MET A 83 -31.04 13.12 -5.13
C MET A 83 -31.85 13.01 -6.42
N VAL A 84 -31.23 12.51 -7.50
CA VAL A 84 -31.90 12.29 -8.78
C VAL A 84 -33.08 11.33 -8.62
N GLN A 85 -32.90 10.22 -7.90
CA GLN A 85 -33.97 9.27 -7.61
C GLN A 85 -35.14 9.91 -6.87
N THR A 86 -34.85 10.73 -5.86
CA THR A 86 -35.89 11.45 -5.09
C THR A 86 -36.67 12.41 -5.98
N LEU A 87 -35.99 13.17 -6.84
CA LEU A 87 -36.64 14.09 -7.79
C LEU A 87 -37.50 13.35 -8.82
N GLN A 88 -37.04 12.22 -9.34
CA GLN A 88 -37.81 11.37 -10.26
C GLN A 88 -39.10 10.86 -9.60
N GLN A 89 -39.02 10.41 -8.35
CA GLN A 89 -40.18 9.97 -7.57
C GLN A 89 -41.21 11.09 -7.38
N HIS A 90 -40.76 12.33 -7.06
CA HIS A 90 -41.66 13.46 -6.88
C HIS A 90 -42.33 13.95 -8.19
N THR A 91 -41.65 13.79 -9.33
CA THR A 91 -42.13 14.27 -10.64
C THR A 91 -42.88 13.21 -11.45
N GLY A 92 -42.95 11.96 -10.95
CA GLY A 92 -43.56 10.84 -11.65
C GLY A 92 -42.79 10.39 -12.90
N LEU A 93 -41.52 10.77 -13.01
CA LEU A 93 -40.66 10.36 -14.12
C LEU A 93 -40.24 8.90 -13.95
N GLN A 94 -40.38 8.11 -15.01
CA GLN A 94 -39.95 6.71 -15.01
C GLN A 94 -38.41 6.63 -14.93
N ARG A 95 -37.90 5.84 -13.98
CA ARG A 95 -36.47 5.58 -13.84
C ARG A 95 -36.02 4.65 -14.97
N LEU A 96 -35.02 5.09 -15.74
CA LEU A 96 -34.31 4.21 -16.66
C LEU A 96 -33.19 3.48 -15.90
N PRO A 97 -32.94 2.19 -16.21
CA PRO A 97 -31.78 1.50 -15.69
C PRO A 97 -30.50 2.15 -16.20
N LEU A 98 -29.41 2.04 -15.42
CA LEU A 98 -28.09 2.44 -15.88
C LEU A 98 -27.69 1.63 -17.10
N SER A 99 -27.00 2.25 -18.04
CA SER A 99 -26.34 1.55 -19.14
C SER A 99 -25.25 0.60 -18.63
N GLU A 100 -24.83 -0.33 -19.47
CA GLU A 100 -23.77 -1.30 -19.13
C GLU A 100 -22.45 -0.60 -18.78
N GLU A 101 -22.10 0.47 -19.49
CA GLU A 101 -20.92 1.29 -19.22
C GLU A 101 -21.01 1.95 -17.83
N GLU A 102 -22.14 2.59 -17.53
CA GLU A 102 -22.38 3.23 -16.23
C GLU A 102 -22.39 2.22 -15.08
N GLN A 103 -22.97 1.03 -15.30
CA GLN A 103 -22.99 -0.03 -14.29
C GLN A 103 -21.60 -0.58 -14.04
N THR A 104 -20.77 -0.74 -15.07
CA THR A 104 -19.37 -1.14 -14.95
C THR A 104 -18.55 -0.08 -14.22
N ALA A 105 -18.73 1.19 -14.56
CA ALA A 105 -18.06 2.30 -13.89
C ALA A 105 -18.43 2.37 -12.41
N ALA A 106 -19.71 2.20 -12.06
CA ALA A 106 -20.16 2.18 -10.67
C ALA A 106 -19.56 1.00 -9.88
N GLN A 107 -19.41 -0.18 -10.49
CA GLN A 107 -18.75 -1.34 -9.87
C GLN A 107 -17.26 -1.10 -9.64
N GLN A 108 -16.55 -0.49 -10.60
CA GLN A 108 -15.14 -0.14 -10.44
C GLN A 108 -14.93 0.88 -9.32
N LEU A 109 -15.86 1.82 -9.18
CA LEU A 109 -15.90 2.76 -8.06
C LEU A 109 -16.42 2.13 -6.76
N THR A 110 -16.82 0.86 -6.81
CA THR A 110 -17.46 0.09 -5.72
C THR A 110 -18.65 0.83 -5.09
N CYS A 111 -19.35 1.65 -5.88
CA CYS A 111 -20.59 2.30 -5.48
C CYS A 111 -21.71 1.25 -5.40
N GLN A 112 -22.66 1.44 -4.49
CA GLN A 112 -23.86 0.60 -4.47
C GLN A 112 -24.61 0.73 -5.79
N THR A 113 -24.75 -0.38 -6.51
CA THR A 113 -25.51 -0.43 -7.76
C THR A 113 -26.96 -0.82 -7.46
N VAL A 114 -27.90 -0.38 -8.30
CA VAL A 114 -29.35 -0.60 -8.10
C VAL A 114 -29.71 -2.08 -7.91
N LYS A 115 -28.89 -3.01 -8.44
CA LYS A 115 -29.06 -4.46 -8.23
C LYS A 115 -29.04 -4.88 -6.75
N GLU A 116 -28.28 -4.20 -5.89
CA GLU A 116 -28.29 -4.47 -4.44
C GLU A 116 -29.53 -3.89 -3.76
N MET A 117 -30.02 -2.72 -4.20
CA MET A 117 -31.24 -2.13 -3.64
C MET A 117 -32.51 -2.90 -4.05
N GLU A 118 -32.55 -3.47 -5.26
CA GLU A 118 -33.67 -4.32 -5.71
C GLU A 118 -33.67 -5.69 -5.00
N SER A 119 -32.50 -6.29 -4.75
CA SER A 119 -32.36 -7.53 -3.98
C SER A 119 -32.80 -7.37 -2.51
N LEU A 120 -32.46 -6.24 -1.88
CA LEU A 120 -32.88 -5.96 -0.50
C LEU A 120 -34.39 -5.70 -0.38
N VAL A 121 -35.00 -5.16 -1.44
CA VAL A 121 -36.47 -4.99 -1.51
C VAL A 121 -37.16 -6.34 -1.71
N GLU A 122 -36.56 -7.28 -2.45
CA GLU A 122 -37.13 -8.62 -2.64
C GLU A 122 -37.09 -9.49 -1.38
N GLU A 123 -36.04 -9.38 -0.55
CA GLU A 123 -35.88 -10.15 0.69
C GLU A 123 -36.87 -9.70 1.80
N VAL A 124 -37.21 -8.41 1.84
CA VAL A 124 -38.17 -7.85 2.82
C VAL A 124 -39.62 -8.23 2.52
N ILE A 125 -39.95 -8.63 1.29
CA ILE A 125 -41.34 -8.89 0.85
C ILE A 125 -41.75 -10.37 1.00
N ARG A 126 -40.86 -11.30 1.36
CA ARG A 126 -41.27 -12.69 1.63
C ARG A 126 -42.03 -12.78 2.96
N PRO A 127 -43.32 -13.18 2.97
CA PRO A 127 -44.00 -13.48 4.24
C PRO A 127 -43.41 -14.76 4.85
N PRO A 128 -43.37 -14.87 6.20
CA PRO A 128 -42.91 -16.07 6.86
C PRO A 128 -43.82 -17.24 6.49
N SER A 129 -43.24 -18.32 5.98
CA SER A 129 -43.95 -19.58 5.74
C SER A 129 -44.41 -20.17 7.07
N VAL A 130 -45.68 -19.99 7.40
CA VAL A 130 -46.34 -20.66 8.53
C VAL A 130 -46.51 -22.13 8.18
N SER A 131 -45.79 -23.00 8.89
CA SER A 131 -46.03 -24.44 8.88
C SER A 131 -47.30 -24.73 9.70
N ILE A 132 -48.37 -25.17 9.05
CA ILE A 132 -49.59 -25.65 9.71
C ILE A 132 -49.32 -27.09 10.18
N PRO A 133 -49.53 -27.43 11.47
CA PRO A 133 -49.43 -28.81 11.92
C PRO A 133 -50.72 -29.55 11.53
N GLU A 134 -50.56 -30.62 10.76
CA GLU A 134 -51.62 -31.50 10.30
C GLU A 134 -52.27 -32.20 11.51
N THR A 135 -53.56 -31.92 11.70
CA THR A 135 -54.36 -32.44 12.81
C THR A 135 -54.87 -33.83 12.47
N ILE A 136 -54.55 -34.78 13.35
CA ILE A 136 -55.28 -35.99 13.76
C ILE A 136 -56.49 -36.38 12.88
N ASN A 137 -56.48 -37.60 12.35
CA ASN A 137 -57.71 -38.28 11.94
C ASN A 137 -57.84 -39.64 12.68
N PRO A 138 -59.00 -39.99 13.24
CA PRO A 138 -59.21 -41.23 13.97
C PRO A 138 -59.89 -42.31 13.12
N GLU A 139 -59.44 -43.56 13.23
CA GLU A 139 -60.21 -44.79 13.53
C GLU A 139 -59.27 -46.00 13.54
#